data_AF-A0A0F9B7G9-F1
#
_entry.id   AF-A0A0F9B7G9-F1
#
_cell.length_a   1.000
_cell.length_b   1.000
_cell.length_c   1.000
_cell.angle_alpha   90.00
_cell.angle_beta   90.00
_cell.angle_gamma   90.00
#
_symmetry.space_group_name_H-M   'P 1'
#
loop_
_entity.id
_entity.type
_entity.pdbx_description
1 polymer ?
#
loop_
_entity_poly.entity_id
_entity_poly.type
_entity_poly.pdbx_seq_one_letter_code
_entity_poly.pdbx_strand_id
1 'polypeptide(L)'
;MAGPLSGIRVADFTWVWAGPFCTMQFAHMGAEVLRVETMRRVCALRMLPPWLDGPKVRAEAKRRGVSEKVAREVMRVKGKK
;
A
#
# COMPACT_ATOMS: atom_id res chain seq x y z
N MET A 1 21.27 -3.34 -16.73
CA MET A 1 21.56 -1.93 -17.09
C MET A 1 21.35 -1.08 -15.86
N ALA A 2 22.32 -0.22 -15.52
CA ALA A 2 22.17 0.75 -14.43
C ALA A 2 21.24 1.88 -14.90
N GLY A 3 20.14 2.13 -14.18
CA GLY A 3 19.23 3.23 -14.48
C GLY A 3 19.79 4.59 -14.03
N PRO A 4 19.15 5.71 -14.42
CA PRO A 4 19.66 7.06 -14.15
C PRO A 4 19.75 7.42 -12.65
N LEU A 5 19.09 6.67 -11.76
CA LEU A 5 19.18 6.83 -10.31
C LEU A 5 19.94 5.68 -9.62
N SER A 6 20.72 4.91 -10.37
CA SER A 6 21.52 3.81 -9.83
C SER A 6 22.48 4.30 -8.74
N GLY A 7 22.50 3.61 -7.60
CA GLY A 7 23.36 3.92 -6.46
C GLY A 7 22.80 4.97 -5.49
N ILE A 8 21.64 5.57 -5.79
CA ILE A 8 20.96 6.49 -4.88
C ILE A 8 20.04 5.71 -3.94
N ARG A 9 20.10 6.01 -2.64
CA ARG A 9 19.19 5.48 -1.62
C ARG A 9 18.17 6.53 -1.22
N VAL A 10 16.89 6.19 -1.27
CA VAL A 10 15.76 7.10 -0.98
C VAL A 10 14.97 6.57 0.20
N ALA A 11 14.84 7.37 1.25
CA ALA A 11 13.93 7.08 2.36
C ALA A 11 12.52 7.62 2.04
N ASP A 12 11.56 6.72 1.84
CA ASP A 12 10.17 7.05 1.49
C ASP A 12 9.26 7.03 2.72
N PHE A 13 8.84 8.21 3.16
CA PHE A 13 7.87 8.41 4.25
C PHE A 13 6.47 8.76 3.73
N THR A 14 6.21 8.60 2.44
CA THR A 14 4.99 9.08 1.77
C THR A 14 3.86 8.06 1.80
N TRP A 15 2.62 8.57 1.91
CA TRP A 15 1.42 7.77 2.13
C TRP A 15 0.39 8.01 1.04
N VAL A 16 -0.61 7.12 0.97
CA VAL A 16 -1.66 7.15 -0.04
C VAL A 16 -1.05 7.00 -1.45
N TRP A 17 -1.36 7.88 -2.40
CA TRP A 17 -1.14 7.58 -3.82
C TRP A 17 0.04 8.34 -4.42
N ALA A 18 0.02 9.68 -4.36
CA ALA A 18 0.95 10.51 -5.11
C ALA A 18 2.43 10.25 -4.76
N GLY A 19 2.73 10.14 -3.47
CA GLY A 19 4.09 9.90 -2.99
C GLY A 19 4.61 8.50 -3.36
N PRO A 20 3.91 7.42 -2.98
CA PRO A 20 4.33 6.06 -3.35
C PRO A 20 4.41 5.84 -4.86
N PHE A 21 3.57 6.53 -5.63
CA PHE A 21 3.65 6.51 -7.09
C PHE A 21 4.91 7.19 -7.60
N CYS A 22 5.28 8.35 -7.05
CA CYS A 22 6.51 9.05 -7.39
C CYS A 22 7.74 8.20 -7.06
N THR A 23 7.83 7.67 -5.84
CA THR A 23 8.99 6.89 -5.39
C THR A 23 9.09 5.54 -6.11
N MET A 24 7.98 4.95 -6.57
CA MET A 24 8.00 3.81 -7.49
C MET A 24 8.74 4.13 -8.80
N GLN A 25 8.55 5.32 -9.37
CA GLN A 25 9.29 5.71 -10.59
C GLN A 25 10.79 5.82 -10.32
N PHE A 26 11.18 6.27 -9.13
CA PHE A 26 12.60 6.29 -8.75
C PHE A 26 13.20 4.89 -8.70
N ALA A 27 12.47 3.92 -8.16
CA ALA A 27 12.88 2.52 -8.17
C ALA A 27 13.00 1.96 -9.60
N HIS A 28 12.06 2.28 -10.50
CA HIS A 28 12.16 1.90 -11.92
C HIS A 28 13.39 2.50 -12.60
N MET A 29 13.81 3.70 -12.17
CA MET A 29 15.02 4.36 -12.63
C MET A 29 16.30 3.87 -11.92
N GLY A 30 16.22 2.84 -11.06
CA GLY A 30 17.38 2.18 -10.45
C GLY A 30 17.74 2.63 -9.03
N ALA A 31 16.92 3.47 -8.39
CA ALA A 31 17.15 3.86 -7.00
C ALA A 31 16.80 2.72 -6.02
N GLU A 32 17.51 2.65 -4.89
CA GLU A 32 17.13 1.83 -3.74
C GLU A 32 16.13 2.61 -2.87
N VAL A 33 14.84 2.27 -2.97
CA VAL A 33 13.77 2.96 -2.24
C VAL A 33 13.39 2.19 -0.98
N LEU A 34 13.66 2.77 0.18
CA LEU A 34 13.36 2.23 1.50
C LEU A 34 12.07 2.85 2.02
N ARG A 35 10.98 2.08 1.96
CA ARG A 35 9.67 2.51 2.44
C ARG A 35 9.59 2.39 3.96
N VAL A 36 9.41 3.53 4.64
CA VAL A 36 9.28 3.60 6.10
C VAL A 36 7.81 3.80 6.47
N GLU A 37 7.25 2.82 7.17
CA GLU A 37 5.88 2.87 7.68
C GLU A 37 5.82 2.60 9.18
N THR A 38 4.81 3.17 9.84
CA THR A 38 4.53 2.89 11.25
C THR A 38 3.61 1.68 11.38
N MET A 39 3.85 0.85 12.40
CA MET A 39 2.97 -0.27 12.75
C MET A 39 1.63 0.19 13.34
N ARG A 40 1.56 1.40 13.92
CA ARG A 40 0.35 1.90 14.60
C ARG A 40 -0.66 2.54 13.63
N ARG A 41 -0.19 3.09 12.52
CA ARG A 41 -0.98 3.77 11.47
C ARG A 41 -0.44 3.40 10.10
N VAL A 42 -0.75 2.20 9.66
CA VAL A 42 -0.35 1.73 8.33
C VAL A 42 -1.01 2.57 7.23
N CYS A 43 -0.36 2.69 6.08
CA CYS A 43 -0.91 3.40 4.93
C CYS A 43 -2.32 2.88 4.60
N ALA A 44 -3.27 3.79 4.36
CA ALA A 44 -4.66 3.41 4.08
C ALA A 44 -4.81 2.49 2.86
N LEU A 45 -3.92 2.61 1.86
CA LEU A 45 -3.89 1.70 0.71
C LEU A 45 -3.52 0.25 1.08
N ARG A 46 -2.84 0.05 2.22
CA ARG A 46 -2.56 -1.28 2.78
C ARG A 46 -3.81 -1.90 3.42
N MET A 47 -4.81 -1.08 3.74
CA MET A 47 -6.09 -1.48 4.31
C MET A 47 -7.20 -1.53 3.26
N LEU A 48 -7.07 -0.75 2.17
CA LEU A 48 -7.88 -0.93 0.98
C LEU A 48 -7.67 -2.36 0.50
N PRO A 49 -8.72 -3.10 0.16
CA PRO A 49 -8.61 -4.52 -0.15
C PRO A 49 -7.68 -4.78 -1.34
N PRO A 50 -6.59 -5.54 -1.15
CA PRO A 50 -5.84 -6.19 -2.21
C PRO A 50 -5.57 -7.66 -1.80
N TRP A 51 -6.59 -8.31 -1.23
CA TRP A 51 -6.47 -9.59 -0.50
C TRP A 51 -7.24 -10.74 -1.18
N LEU A 52 -7.50 -10.63 -2.48
CA LEU A 52 -8.50 -11.43 -3.19
C LEU A 52 -8.01 -12.81 -3.66
N ASP A 53 -7.01 -13.39 -2.98
CA ASP A 53 -6.59 -14.77 -3.21
C ASP A 53 -6.77 -15.61 -1.94
N GLY A 54 -8.04 -15.91 -1.63
CA GLY A 54 -8.38 -17.13 -0.91
C GLY A 54 -8.95 -17.03 0.53
N PRO A 55 -9.61 -18.10 1.00
CA PRO A 55 -10.40 -18.14 2.24
C PRO A 55 -9.60 -17.94 3.53
N LYS A 56 -8.27 -18.14 3.51
CA LYS A 56 -7.41 -17.95 4.70
C LYS A 56 -7.30 -16.48 5.13
N VAL A 57 -7.47 -15.54 4.21
CA VAL A 57 -7.24 -14.12 4.45
C VAL A 57 -8.45 -13.43 5.12
N ARG A 58 -9.67 -13.95 4.92
CA ARG A 58 -10.88 -13.45 5.61
C ARG A 58 -10.81 -13.67 7.12
N ALA A 59 -10.21 -14.79 7.54
CA ALA A 59 -9.94 -15.09 8.94
C ALA A 59 -8.90 -14.14 9.52
N GLU A 60 -7.87 -13.77 8.75
CA GLU A 60 -6.80 -12.88 9.20
C GLU A 60 -7.24 -11.40 9.26
N ALA A 61 -8.07 -10.93 8.33
CA ALA A 61 -8.69 -9.60 8.38
C ALA A 61 -9.59 -9.43 9.62
N LYS A 62 -10.36 -10.49 9.97
CA LYS A 62 -11.16 -10.54 11.20
C LYS A 62 -10.27 -10.55 12.45
N ARG A 63 -9.12 -11.24 12.40
CA ARG A 63 -8.12 -11.31 13.47
C ARG A 63 -7.36 -9.99 13.68
N ARG A 64 -7.10 -9.23 12.61
CA ARG A 64 -6.38 -7.94 12.63
C ARG A 64 -7.29 -6.73 12.88
N GLY A 65 -8.58 -6.93 13.13
CA GLY A 65 -9.49 -5.86 13.52
C GLY A 65 -9.77 -4.84 12.41
N VAL A 66 -9.71 -5.26 11.13
CA VAL A 66 -10.30 -4.45 10.06
C VAL A 66 -11.80 -4.45 10.29
N SER A 67 -12.31 -3.38 10.91
CA SER A 67 -13.72 -3.29 11.27
C SER A 67 -14.60 -3.54 10.05
N GLU A 68 -15.64 -4.33 10.23
CA GLU A 68 -16.64 -4.67 9.20
C GLU A 68 -17.20 -3.42 8.49
N LYS A 69 -17.14 -2.27 9.18
CA LYS A 69 -17.50 -0.94 8.71
C LYS A 69 -16.64 -0.47 7.52
N VAL A 70 -15.33 -0.67 7.55
CA VAL A 70 -14.41 -0.26 6.46
C VAL A 70 -14.63 -1.14 5.23
N ALA A 71 -14.85 -2.45 5.42
CA ALA A 71 -15.19 -3.35 4.32
C ALA A 71 -16.52 -2.98 3.66
N ARG A 72 -17.54 -2.62 4.45
CA ARG A 72 -18.84 -2.15 3.95
C ARG A 72 -18.74 -0.80 3.24
N GLU A 73 -17.96 0.16 3.76
CA GLU A 73 -17.77 1.48 3.14
C GLU A 73 -17.07 1.37 1.77
N VAL A 74 -16.02 0.55 1.67
CA VAL A 74 -15.31 0.33 0.39
C VAL A 74 -16.21 -0.36 -0.64
N MET A 75 -17.03 -1.33 -0.21
CA MET A 75 -18.00 -1.97 -1.10
C MET A 75 -19.14 -1.02 -1.50
N ARG A 76 -19.54 -0.09 -0.63
CA ARG A 76 -20.54 0.96 -0.93
C ARG A 76 -20.04 1.94 -1.98
N VAL A 77 -18.75 2.32 -1.96
CA VAL A 77 -18.15 3.23 -2.94
C VAL A 77 -18.03 2.59 -4.34
N LYS A 78 -17.80 1.27 -4.42
CA LYS A 78 -17.77 0.55 -5.72
C LYS A 78 -19.15 0.34 -6.36
N GLY A 79 -20.24 0.47 -5.60
CA GLY A 79 -21.62 0.28 -6.09
C GLY A 79 -22.28 1.54 -6.68
N LYS A 80 -21.63 2.71 -6.61
CA LYS A 80 -22.07 3.90 -7.35
C LYS A 80 -21.41 3.91 -8.73
N LYS A 81 -22.05 3.22 -9.68
CA LYS A 81 -22.07 3.64 -11.08
C LYS A 81 -23.37 4.38 -11.34
#